data_AF-A0A5T5U3X3-F1
#
_entry.id   AF-A0A5T5U3X3-F1
#
_cell.length_a   1.000
_cell.length_b   1.000
_cell.length_c   1.000
_cell.angle_alpha   90.00
_cell.angle_beta   90.00
_cell.angle_gamma   90.00
#
_symmetry.space_group_name_H-M   'P 1'
#
loop_
_entity.id
_entity.type
_entity.pdbx_description
1 polymer ?
#
loop_
_entity_poly.entity_id
_entity_poly.type
_entity_poly.pdbx_seq_one_letter_code
_entity_poly.pdbx_strand_id
1 'polypeptide(L)'
;MNNEIRFEPKDVDEELANRRMLERMRDIVALAINEGLSASEAQYIINREISLISDEVTLYNRKARDSFIRRRLGLDESDVITFTHEVEAFV
;
A
#
# COMPACT_ATOMS: atom_id res chain seq x y z
N MET A 1 29.83 -11.77 5.84
CA MET A 1 28.90 -10.63 5.89
C MET A 1 27.51 -11.20 6.12
N ASN A 2 26.96 -11.04 7.32
CA ASN A 2 25.54 -11.37 7.56
C ASN A 2 24.73 -10.28 6.87
N ASN A 3 24.16 -10.58 5.70
CA ASN A 3 23.10 -9.75 5.14
C ASN A 3 21.89 -9.96 6.06
N GLU A 4 21.73 -9.08 7.05
CA GLU A 4 20.48 -8.97 7.79
C GLU A 4 19.35 -8.80 6.78
N ILE A 5 18.48 -9.80 6.70
CA ILE A 5 17.26 -9.69 5.94
C ILE A 5 16.41 -8.67 6.72
N ARG A 6 16.12 -7.50 6.13
CA ARG A 6 15.28 -6.47 6.73
C ARG A 6 13.97 -6.37 5.96
N PHE A 7 12.88 -6.21 6.70
CA PHE A 7 11.58 -5.88 6.15
C PHE A 7 11.40 -4.36 6.13
N GLU A 8 11.22 -3.79 4.95
CA GLU A 8 10.99 -2.36 4.74
C GLU A 8 9.62 -2.17 4.09
N PRO A 9 8.55 -1.86 4.86
CA PRO A 9 7.24 -1.60 4.30
C PRO A 9 7.24 -0.26 3.56
N LYS A 10 6.45 -0.18 2.49
CA LYS A 10 6.11 1.08 1.86
C LYS A 10 5.24 1.93 2.78
N ASP A 11 5.52 3.22 2.83
CA ASP A 11 4.68 4.22 3.45
C ASP A 11 3.59 4.70 2.47
N VAL A 12 2.35 4.85 2.96
CA VAL A 12 1.23 5.26 2.11
C VAL A 12 1.34 6.72 1.71
N ASP A 13 1.77 7.60 2.61
CA ASP A 13 1.88 9.04 2.34
C ASP A 13 3.01 9.30 1.33
N GLU A 14 4.12 8.57 1.44
CA GLU A 14 5.19 8.60 0.43
C GLU A 14 4.69 8.12 -0.95
N GLU A 15 3.92 7.04 -1.02
CA GLU A 15 3.39 6.55 -2.31
C GLU A 15 2.33 7.51 -2.90
N LEU A 16 1.49 8.12 -2.07
CA LEU A 16 0.56 9.17 -2.50
C LEU A 16 1.31 10.39 -3.07
N ALA A 17 2.40 10.80 -2.43
CA ALA A 17 3.26 11.89 -2.91
C ALA A 17 3.95 11.52 -4.23
N ASN A 18 4.51 10.31 -4.31
CA ASN A 18 5.15 9.79 -5.53
C ASN A 18 4.18 9.74 -6.72
N ARG A 19 2.90 9.46 -6.46
CA ARG A 19 1.83 9.47 -7.46
C ARG A 19 1.20 10.84 -7.71
N ARG A 20 1.76 11.91 -7.14
CA ARG A 20 1.29 13.29 -7.34
C ARG A 20 -0.20 13.45 -7.01
N MET A 21 -0.63 12.86 -5.88
CA MET A 21 -2.05 12.82 -5.52
C MET A 21 -2.66 14.22 -5.39
N LEU A 22 -1.89 15.21 -4.90
CA LEU A 22 -2.37 16.59 -4.79
C LEU A 22 -2.68 17.21 -6.15
N GLU A 23 -1.84 16.96 -7.16
CA GLU A 23 -2.09 17.39 -8.54
C GLU A 23 -3.32 16.69 -9.11
N ARG A 24 -3.47 15.38 -8.90
CA ARG A 24 -4.65 14.62 -9.35
C ARG A 24 -5.94 15.11 -8.69
N MET A 25 -5.91 15.47 -7.40
CA MET A 25 -7.05 16.09 -6.70
C MET A 25 -7.45 17.41 -7.34
N ARG A 26 -6.47 18.25 -7.72
CA ARG A 26 -6.74 19.52 -8.42
C ARG A 26 -7.39 19.28 -9.78
N ASP A 27 -6.91 18.30 -10.53
CA ASP A 27 -7.48 17.93 -11.83
C ASP A 27 -8.92 17.43 -11.69
N ILE A 28 -9.21 16.61 -10.67
CA ILE A 28 -10.57 16.14 -10.38
C ILE A 28 -11.50 17.31 -10.02
N VAL A 29 -11.03 18.25 -9.19
CA VAL A 29 -11.83 19.44 -8.85
C VAL A 29 -12.09 20.31 -10.08
N ALA A 30 -11.09 20.52 -10.94
CA ALA A 30 -11.27 21.28 -12.18
C ALA A 30 -12.27 20.59 -13.13
N LEU A 31 -12.18 19.26 -13.26
CA LEU A 31 -13.13 18.46 -14.02
C LEU A 31 -14.55 18.60 -13.45
N ALA A 32 -14.71 18.45 -12.14
CA ALA A 32 -15.99 18.56 -11.47
C ALA A 32 -16.66 19.92 -11.70
N ILE A 33 -15.89 21.01 -11.66
CA ILE A 33 -16.39 22.36 -11.97
C ILE A 33 -16.84 22.45 -13.43
N ASN A 34 -16.03 21.94 -14.37
CA ASN A 34 -16.34 21.99 -15.80
C ASN A 34 -17.58 21.16 -16.17
N GLU A 35 -17.78 20.03 -15.49
CA GLU A 35 -18.88 19.09 -15.76
C GLU A 35 -20.13 19.35 -14.88
N GLY A 36 -20.06 20.31 -13.95
CA GLY A 36 -21.17 20.63 -13.05
C GLY A 36 -21.46 19.55 -12.00
N LEU A 37 -20.44 18.77 -11.62
CA LEU A 37 -20.56 17.77 -10.57
C LEU A 37 -20.75 18.44 -9.21
N SER A 38 -21.48 17.77 -8.33
CA SER A 38 -21.59 18.18 -6.93
C SER A 38 -20.27 17.99 -6.19
N ALA A 39 -20.11 18.71 -5.08
CA ALA A 39 -18.95 18.53 -4.19
C ALA A 39 -18.83 17.09 -3.67
N SER A 40 -19.96 16.42 -3.44
CA SER A 40 -20.00 15.03 -2.98
C SER A 40 -19.49 14.05 -4.04
N GLU A 41 -19.80 14.29 -5.31
CA GLU A 41 -19.29 13.46 -6.42
C GLU A 41 -17.79 13.67 -6.62
N ALA A 42 -17.31 14.92 -6.59
CA ALA A 42 -15.88 15.21 -6.66
C ALA A 42 -15.11 14.56 -5.50
N GLN A 43 -15.63 14.67 -4.27
CA GLN A 43 -15.07 14.03 -3.09
C GLN A 43 -15.04 12.50 -3.21
N TYR A 44 -16.10 11.90 -3.74
CA TYR A 44 -16.16 10.46 -3.98
C TYR A 44 -15.04 9.99 -4.92
N ILE A 45 -14.82 10.70 -6.04
CA ILE A 45 -13.76 10.37 -6.99
C ILE A 45 -12.39 10.48 -6.34
N ILE A 46 -12.13 11.56 -5.60
CA ILE A 46 -10.87 11.75 -4.86
C ILE A 46 -10.62 10.61 -3.87
N ASN A 47 -11.62 10.28 -3.07
CA ASN A 47 -11.50 9.21 -2.08
C ASN A 47 -11.24 7.85 -2.75
N ARG A 48 -11.92 7.57 -3.85
CA ARG A 48 -11.69 6.36 -4.64
C ARG A 48 -10.24 6.25 -5.11
N GLU A 49 -9.67 7.34 -5.63
CA GLU A 49 -8.28 7.34 -6.09
C GLU A 49 -7.28 7.13 -4.95
N ILE A 50 -7.51 7.73 -3.78
CA ILE A 50 -6.70 7.51 -2.58
C ILE A 50 -6.81 6.04 -2.13
N SER A 51 -8.04 5.50 -2.06
CA SER A 51 -8.27 4.12 -1.65
C SER A 51 -7.57 3.12 -2.55
N LEU A 52 -7.58 3.32 -3.88
CA LEU A 52 -6.85 2.44 -4.80
C LEU A 52 -5.35 2.39 -4.50
N ILE A 53 -4.74 3.53 -4.22
CA ILE A 53 -3.31 3.60 -3.89
C ILE A 53 -3.03 2.93 -2.53
N SER A 54 -3.86 3.20 -1.53
CA SER A 54 -3.74 2.59 -0.20
C SER A 54 -3.89 1.07 -0.23
N ASP A 55 -4.82 0.55 -1.06
CA ASP A 55 -5.03 -0.89 -1.23
C ASP A 55 -3.82 -1.55 -1.89
N GLU A 56 -3.23 -0.91 -2.91
CA GLU A 56 -2.00 -1.38 -3.56
C GLU A 56 -0.82 -1.44 -2.58
N VAL A 57 -0.62 -0.39 -1.77
CA VAL A 57 0.43 -0.36 -0.74
C VAL A 57 0.20 -1.44 0.30
N THR A 58 -1.03 -1.60 0.77
CA THR A 58 -1.41 -2.62 1.76
C THR A 58 -1.12 -4.02 1.23
N LEU A 59 -1.52 -4.31 -0.01
CA LEU A 59 -1.28 -5.61 -0.63
C LEU A 59 0.23 -5.87 -0.83
N TYR A 60 0.97 -4.86 -1.29
CA TYR A 60 2.42 -4.94 -1.44
C TYR A 60 3.09 -5.26 -0.09
N ASN A 61 2.76 -4.51 0.96
CA ASN A 61 3.35 -4.69 2.28
C ASN A 61 3.03 -6.06 2.89
N ARG A 62 1.81 -6.57 2.70
CA ARG A 62 1.44 -7.94 3.12
C ARG A 62 2.30 -8.98 2.41
N LYS A 63 2.43 -8.89 1.08
CA LYS A 63 3.28 -9.82 0.31
C LYS A 63 4.75 -9.73 0.70
N ALA A 64 5.26 -8.52 0.89
CA ALA A 64 6.65 -8.31 1.31
C ALA A 64 6.90 -8.88 2.72
N ARG A 65 5.94 -8.74 3.63
CA ARG A 65 6.01 -9.33 4.98
C ARG A 65 6.01 -10.85 4.92
N ASP A 66 5.12 -11.44 4.13
CA ASP A 66 5.05 -12.88 3.95
C ASP A 66 6.34 -13.46 3.36
N SER A 67 6.89 -12.82 2.32
CA SER A 67 8.17 -13.20 1.72
C SER A 67 9.33 -13.08 2.72
N PHE A 68 9.31 -12.05 3.56
CA PHE A 68 10.29 -11.89 4.64
C PHE A 68 10.22 -13.04 5.64
N ILE A 69 9.02 -13.37 6.15
CA ILE A 69 8.81 -14.47 7.10
C ILE A 69 9.30 -15.79 6.51
N ARG A 70 8.90 -16.11 5.27
CA ARG A 70 9.32 -17.35 4.60
C ARG A 70 10.83 -17.44 4.50
N ARG A 71 11.50 -16.37 4.01
CA ARG A 71 12.95 -16.35 3.87
C ARG A 71 13.68 -16.45 5.21
N ARG A 72 13.14 -15.80 6.25
CA ARG A 72 13.74 -15.76 7.59
C ARG A 72 13.67 -17.12 8.28
N LEU A 73 12.55 -17.84 8.10
CA LEU A 73 12.29 -19.12 8.76
C LEU A 73 12.57 -20.35 7.87
N GLY A 74 12.94 -20.14 6.60
CA GLY A 74 13.24 -21.21 5.65
C GLY A 74 11.99 -21.98 5.19
N LEU A 75 10.86 -21.29 5.06
CA LEU A 75 9.59 -21.87 4.60
C LEU A 75 9.48 -21.82 3.07
N ASP A 76 8.81 -22.80 2.49
CA ASP A 76 8.48 -22.85 1.08
C ASP A 76 7.29 -21.93 0.73
N GLU A 77 7.12 -21.62 -0.55
CA GLU A 77 6.01 -20.76 -1.02
C GLU A 77 4.62 -21.35 -0.73
N SER A 78 4.51 -22.69 -0.73
CA SER A 78 3.27 -23.41 -0.43
C SER A 78 2.95 -23.49 1.07
N ASP A 79 3.90 -23.15 1.94
CA ASP A 79 3.70 -23.26 3.38
C ASP A 79 2.72 -22.21 3.89
N VAL A 80 1.88 -22.65 4.83
CA VAL A 80 0.95 -21.79 5.54
C VAL A 80 1.72 -20.98 6.59
N ILE A 81 1.68 -19.66 6.48
CA ILE A 81 2.17 -18.77 7.52
C ILE A 81 1.16 -18.78 8.67
N THR A 82 1.63 -19.14 9.86
CA THR A 82 0.83 -19.17 11.09
C THR A 82 1.16 -17.96 11.95
N PHE A 83 0.33 -17.70 12.97
CA PHE A 83 0.61 -16.65 13.95
C PHE A 83 1.97 -16.85 14.63
N THR A 84 2.36 -18.08 14.93
CA THR A 84 3.67 -18.38 15.52
C THR A 84 4.82 -17.96 14.60
N HIS A 85 4.72 -18.26 13.29
CA HIS A 85 5.71 -17.84 12.30
C HIS A 85 5.81 -16.30 12.23
N GLU A 86 4.67 -15.60 12.30
CA GLU A 86 4.67 -14.13 12.32
C GLU A 86 5.39 -13.55 13.54
N VAL A 87 5.29 -14.18 14.70
CA VAL A 87 5.98 -13.72 15.91
C VAL A 87 7.47 -14.03 15.81
N GLU A 88 7.83 -15.27 15.46
CA GLU A 88 9.21 -15.75 15.42
C GLU A 88 10.09 -15.01 14.41
N ALA A 89 9.54 -14.60 13.27
CA ALA A 89 10.32 -13.93 12.24
C ALA A 89 10.81 -12.52 12.64
N PHE A 90 10.19 -11.89 13.64
CA PHE A 90 10.44 -10.51 14.06
C PHE A 90 11.07 -10.39 15.47
N VAL A 91 11.45 -11.52 16.08
CA VAL A 91 12.21 -11.61 17.35
C VAL A 91 13.69 -11.85 17.03
#